data_AF-A0A5D0UWT6-F1
#
_entry.id   AF-A0A5D0UWT6-F1
#
_cell.length_a   1.000
_cell.length_b   1.000
_cell.length_c   1.000
_cell.angle_alpha   90.00
_cell.angle_beta   90.00
_cell.angle_gamma   90.00
#
_symmetry.space_group_name_H-M   'P 1'
#
loop_
_entity.id
_entity.type
_entity.pdbx_description
1 polymer ?
#
loop_
_entity_poly.entity_id
_entity_poly.type
_entity_poly.pdbx_seq_one_letter_code
_entity_poly.pdbx_strand_id
1 'polypeptide(L)'
;MKKFLVGFGILLGLYLIARAAAEPFVINMTDPASYRLDWGGPSLAGVLLVHCGPGLVSAALIGRGLHSWWRRRTAATLSRDGR
;
A
#
# COMPACT_ATOMS: atom_id res chain seq x y z
N MET A 1 14.87 7.08 -17.96
CA MET A 1 13.70 7.55 -17.18
C MET A 1 12.96 6.42 -16.45
N LYS A 2 12.73 5.25 -17.05
CA LYS A 2 11.98 4.13 -16.42
C LYS A 2 12.40 3.75 -14.99
N LYS A 3 13.71 3.72 -14.67
CA LYS A 3 14.21 3.45 -13.31
C LYS A 3 13.75 4.50 -12.29
N PHE A 4 13.69 5.78 -12.70
CA PHE A 4 13.16 6.86 -11.87
C PHE A 4 11.67 6.70 -11.64
N LEU A 5 10.88 6.37 -12.66
CA LEU A 5 9.43 6.14 -12.49
C LEU A 5 9.16 4.98 -11.53
N VAL A 6 9.94 3.89 -11.62
CA VAL A 6 9.82 2.76 -10.69
C VAL A 6 10.20 3.17 -9.28
N GLY A 7 11.32 3.87 -9.09
CA GLY A 7 11.75 4.35 -7.77
C GLY A 7 10.71 5.29 -7.14
N PHE A 8 10.21 6.25 -7.91
CA PHE A 8 9.17 7.17 -7.47
C PHE A 8 7.87 6.45 -7.12
N GLY A 9 7.44 5.50 -7.96
CA GLY A 9 6.23 4.70 -7.70
C GLY A 9 6.34 3.86 -6.43
N ILE A 10 7.51 3.29 -6.14
CA ILE A 10 7.75 2.57 -4.87
C ILE A 10 7.69 3.54 -3.70
N LEU A 11 8.35 4.70 -3.78
CA LEU A 11 8.34 5.69 -2.71
C LEU A 11 6.93 6.18 -2.40
N LEU A 12 6.17 6.56 -3.44
CA LEU A 12 4.77 6.96 -3.31
C LEU A 12 3.91 5.83 -2.72
N GLY A 13 4.09 4.60 -3.21
CA GLY A 13 3.36 3.44 -2.70
C GLY A 13 3.63 3.18 -1.22
N LEU A 14 4.89 3.25 -0.78
CA LEU A 14 5.27 3.09 0.63
C LEU A 14 4.68 4.21 1.49
N TYR A 15 4.70 5.46 1.02
CA TYR A 15 4.04 6.57 1.70
C TYR A 15 2.54 6.32 1.89
N LEU A 16 1.84 5.86 0.86
CA LEU A 16 0.40 5.55 0.94
C LEU A 16 0.11 4.40 1.91
N ILE A 17 0.98 3.39 2.00
CA ILE A 17 0.87 2.30 2.97
C ILE A 17 1.02 2.85 4.40
N ALA A 18 2.04 3.67 4.64
CA ALA A 18 2.26 4.26 5.96
C ALA A 18 1.08 5.14 6.38
N ARG A 19 0.56 5.97 5.48
CA ARG A 19 -0.66 6.77 5.72
C ARG A 19 -1.86 5.88 6.06
N ALA A 20 -2.11 4.83 5.28
CA ALA A 20 -3.20 3.89 5.52
C ALA A 20 -3.09 3.18 6.88
N ALA A 21 -1.87 2.88 7.33
CA ALA A 21 -1.61 2.27 8.63
C ALA A 21 -1.79 3.27 9.79
N ALA A 22 -1.48 4.55 9.58
CA ALA A 22 -1.59 5.59 10.60
C ALA A 22 -3.04 6.07 10.79
N GLU A 23 -3.84 6.14 9.72
CA GLU A 23 -5.18 6.73 9.73
C GLU A 23 -6.11 6.23 10.86
N PRO A 24 -6.19 4.92 11.16
CA PRO A 24 -7.04 4.40 12.23
C PRO A 24 -6.68 4.92 13.63
N PHE A 25 -5.42 5.34 13.83
CA PHE A 25 -4.94 5.85 15.11
C PHE A 25 -5.04 7.38 15.21
N VAL A 26 -5.20 8.07 14.07
CA VAL A 26 -5.32 9.53 14.00
C VAL A 26 -6.79 9.95 14.07
N ILE A 27 -7.71 9.19 13.48
CA ILE A 27 -9.15 9.49 13.47
C ILE A 27 -9.81 9.06 14.79
N ASN A 28 -10.63 9.94 15.38
CA ASN A 28 -11.55 9.54 16.45
C ASN A 28 -12.78 8.82 15.88
N MET A 29 -12.70 7.49 15.76
CA MET A 29 -13.76 6.65 15.19
C MET A 29 -15.08 6.67 15.98
N THR A 30 -15.06 7.13 17.23
CA THR A 30 -16.24 7.15 18.10
C THR A 30 -17.01 8.47 18.04
N ASP A 31 -16.45 9.50 17.41
CA ASP A 31 -17.08 10.81 17.27
C ASP A 31 -17.22 11.19 15.79
N PRO A 32 -18.40 10.98 15.18
CA PRO A 32 -18.69 11.39 13.81
C PRO A 32 -18.50 12.89 13.55
N ALA A 33 -18.63 13.75 14.58
CA ALA A 33 -18.39 15.17 14.41
C ALA A 33 -16.95 15.47 14.01
N SER A 34 -16.00 14.61 14.40
CA SER A 34 -14.57 14.77 14.14
C SER A 34 -14.16 14.49 12.70
N TYR A 35 -14.86 13.59 11.98
CA TYR A 35 -14.49 13.17 10.62
C TYR A 35 -15.55 13.44 9.55
N ARG A 36 -16.71 14.00 9.91
CA ARG A 36 -17.80 14.20 8.93
C ARG A 36 -17.47 15.17 7.80
N LEU A 37 -16.54 16.10 8.04
CA LEU A 37 -16.09 17.08 7.04
C LEU A 37 -14.83 16.62 6.30
N ASP A 38 -14.28 15.46 6.68
CA ASP A 38 -13.13 14.87 5.99
C ASP A 38 -13.56 14.27 4.65
N TRP A 39 -12.59 14.08 3.76
CA TRP A 39 -12.84 13.42 2.48
C TRP A 39 -13.28 11.97 2.68
N GLY A 40 -14.48 11.65 2.20
CA GLY A 40 -15.14 10.36 2.43
C GLY A 40 -16.13 10.37 3.59
N GLY A 41 -16.23 11.48 4.36
CA GLY A 41 -17.32 11.72 5.31
C GLY A 41 -18.68 11.82 4.60
N PRO A 42 -19.81 11.71 5.34
CA PRO A 42 -19.94 11.65 6.80
C PRO A 42 -19.78 10.23 7.39
N SER A 43 -19.60 9.21 6.56
CA SER A 43 -19.46 7.83 7.03
C SER A 43 -18.01 7.48 7.36
N LEU A 44 -17.77 6.77 8.45
CA LEU A 44 -16.44 6.26 8.80
C LEU A 44 -15.87 5.37 7.68
N ALA A 45 -16.73 4.54 7.06
CA ALA A 45 -16.33 3.66 5.96
C ALA A 45 -15.80 4.44 4.75
N GLY A 46 -16.42 5.56 4.38
CA GLY A 46 -15.96 6.39 3.27
C GLY A 46 -14.63 7.08 3.56
N VAL A 47 -14.43 7.60 4.79
CA VAL A 47 -13.15 8.19 5.20
C VAL A 47 -12.04 7.13 5.17
N LEU A 48 -12.28 5.96 5.76
CA LEU A 48 -11.33 4.84 5.71
C LEU A 48 -11.04 4.38 4.28
N LEU A 49 -12.04 4.37 3.38
CA LEU A 49 -11.82 3.98 2.00
C LEU A 49 -10.89 4.96 1.27
N VAL A 50 -11.11 6.27 1.43
CA VAL A 50 -10.30 7.32 0.78
C VAL A 50 -8.87 7.35 1.33
N HIS A 51 -8.71 7.14 2.64
CA HIS A 51 -7.42 7.28 3.31
C HIS A 51 -6.62 5.97 3.35
N CYS A 52 -7.27 4.82 3.50
CA CYS A 52 -6.62 3.52 3.58
C CYS A 52 -6.61 2.74 2.25
N GLY A 53 -7.62 2.93 1.40
CA GLY A 53 -7.76 2.19 0.13
C GLY A 53 -6.54 2.27 -0.78
N PRO A 54 -6.00 3.47 -1.09
CA PRO A 54 -4.79 3.60 -1.91
C PRO A 54 -3.56 2.90 -1.32
N GLY A 55 -3.43 2.87 0.01
CA GLY A 55 -2.36 2.15 0.70
C GLY A 55 -2.49 0.63 0.56
N LEU A 56 -3.70 0.10 0.71
CA LEU A 56 -3.99 -1.33 0.48
C LEU A 56 -3.66 -1.77 -0.96
N VAL A 57 -4.07 -0.97 -1.95
CA VAL A 57 -3.73 -1.24 -3.36
C VAL A 57 -2.22 -1.21 -3.58
N SER A 58 -1.53 -0.21 -3.00
CA SER A 58 -0.08 -0.09 -3.09
C SER A 58 0.63 -1.29 -2.47
N ALA A 59 0.18 -1.74 -1.28
CA ALA A 59 0.71 -2.93 -0.60
C ALA A 59 0.53 -4.19 -1.47
N ALA A 60 -0.64 -4.37 -2.06
CA ALA A 60 -0.93 -5.51 -2.92
C ALA A 60 -0.03 -5.53 -4.17
N LEU A 61 0.15 -4.38 -4.82
CA LEU A 61 0.98 -4.27 -6.03
C LEU A 61 2.47 -4.50 -5.73
N ILE A 62 2.99 -3.86 -4.69
CA ILE A 62 4.39 -4.01 -4.26
C ILE A 62 4.63 -5.45 -3.80
N GLY A 63 3.75 -6.00 -2.95
CA GLY A 63 3.84 -7.37 -2.46
C GLY A 63 3.81 -8.39 -3.58
N ARG A 64 2.92 -8.24 -4.56
CA ARG A 64 2.87 -9.10 -5.75
C ARG A 64 4.14 -8.99 -6.60
N GLY A 65 4.66 -7.77 -6.76
CA GLY A 65 5.94 -7.52 -7.43
C GLY A 65 7.10 -8.26 -6.76
N LEU A 66 7.24 -8.09 -5.43
CA LEU A 66 8.28 -8.74 -4.63
C LEU A 66 8.15 -10.27 -4.67
N HIS A 67 6.92 -10.79 -4.51
CA HIS A 67 6.64 -12.22 -4.60
C HIS A 67 7.05 -12.78 -5.96
N SER A 68 6.67 -12.11 -7.05
CA SER A 68 7.01 -12.57 -8.40
C SER A 68 8.52 -12.58 -8.66
N TRP A 69 9.23 -11.63 -8.06
CA TRP A 69 10.68 -11.53 -8.16
C TRP A 69 11.39 -12.62 -7.34
N TRP A 70 10.90 -12.92 -6.13
CA TRP A 70 11.42 -14.04 -5.33
C TRP A 70 11.27 -15.38 -6.03
N ARG A 71 10.08 -15.69 -6.60
CA ARG A 71 9.89 -16.97 -7.32
C ARG A 71 10.91 -17.15 -8.46
N ARG A 72 11.17 -16.08 -9.22
CA ARG A 72 12.13 -16.11 -10.35
C ARG A 72 13.56 -16.36 -9.87
N ARG A 73 13.94 -15.82 -8.71
CA ARG A 73 15.28 -16.03 -8.13
C ARG A 73 15.47 -17.46 -7.66
N THR A 74 14.51 -18.01 -6.92
CA THR A 74 14.61 -19.38 -6.41
C THR A 74 14.68 -20.40 -7.56
N ALA A 75 13.90 -20.21 -8.62
CA ALA A 75 13.96 -21.07 -9.81
C ALA A 75 15.33 -21.02 -10.52
N ALA A 76 15.95 -19.84 -10.59
CA ALA A 76 17.28 -19.69 -11.17
C ALA A 76 18.38 -20.37 -10.34
N THR A 77 18.26 -20.34 -9.01
CA THR A 77 19.20 -21.03 -8.11
C THR A 77 19.13 -22.55 -8.27
N LEU A 78 17.93 -23.14 -8.31
CA LEU A 78 17.74 -24.59 -8.47
C LEU A 78 18.28 -25.13 -9.82
N SER A 79 18.13 -24.36 -10.91
CA SER A 79 18.67 -24.73 -12.22
C SER A 79 20.20 -24.69 -12.31
N ARG A 80 20.87 -23.97 -11.39
CA ARG A 80 22.33 -23.86 -11.31
C ARG A 80 22.97 -24.98 -10.51
N ASP A 81 22.26 -25.53 -9.52
CA ASP A 81 22.76 -26.55 -8.59
C ASP A 81 22.50 -27.99 -9.07
N GLY A 82 21.50 -28.19 -9.92
CA GLY A 82 21.18 -29.49 -10.53
C GLY A 82 21.95 -29.81 -11.81
N ARG A 83 23.11 -29.17 -12.06
CA ARG A 83 23.91 -29.32 -13.27
C ARG A 83 25.33 -29.75 -12.96
#